data_AF-A0A3M6TWM4-F1
#
_entry.id   AF-A0A3M6TWM4-F1
#
_cell.length_a   1.000
_cell.length_b   1.000
_cell.length_c   1.000
_cell.angle_alpha   90.00
_cell.angle_beta   90.00
_cell.angle_gamma   90.00
#
_symmetry.space_group_name_H-M   'P 1'
#
loop_
_entity.id
_entity.type
_entity.pdbx_description
1 polymer ?
#
loop_
_entity_poly.entity_id
_entity_poly.type
_entity_poly.pdbx_seq_one_letter_code
_entity_poly.pdbx_strand_id
1 'polypeptide(L)'
;MNIYDETDAKSDAERDESIDYNMGWDEVQEEPKRIPCALKGPFVNLVLLRTHRTGSGTLANILYRYGDLNDLDFALPKQKSYDFYWPLHFNPSYVDKKYLNSTAPNLLINARYSPDTIASFMPKDSYYIAVIRKPTNHFESVFYGYQIDDLLGMNNYSDPFDAFLTKPKQYLLQYLHQEPRFDININMVKNVHTATRWTIRHSLMLHWFADLMNLNVMSALSSGQMFDLGLQHKYYNDPVMIEKYIGDLAENIDLVLIMEYFDESLVLLKRELCWDLDDVVYFKLNQRSPEYKETNITDQQKMQISEWNNADAALYDFFNKTFWNKISAQDQTFYQEVTKLRNKVNSLEKECIHTLETNRDTGEMEIKLNEHRIPNMNKYLCEKMTLKEESYISYLRKKYNLKLKEDSERLRNWFYEKLNKARLEDSQSLGL
;
A
#
# COMPACT_ATOMS: atom_id res chain seq x y z
N MET A 1 -2.15 64.22 -36.30
CA MET A 1 -3.14 65.19 -35.81
C MET A 1 -4.34 64.38 -35.36
N ASN A 2 -4.37 64.00 -34.09
CA ASN A 2 -5.11 64.67 -33.00
C ASN A 2 -6.34 63.80 -32.70
N ILE A 3 -6.79 63.54 -31.48
CA ILE A 3 -6.44 63.94 -30.11
C ILE A 3 -7.21 62.93 -29.22
N TYR A 4 -6.69 62.65 -28.02
CA TYR A 4 -7.37 61.94 -26.94
C TYR A 4 -8.63 62.68 -26.46
N ASP A 5 -9.68 61.97 -26.02
CA ASP A 5 -10.38 62.42 -24.82
C ASP A 5 -11.11 61.28 -24.09
N GLU A 6 -11.05 61.37 -22.76
CA GLU A 6 -11.62 60.52 -21.73
C GLU A 6 -13.10 60.86 -21.47
N THR A 7 -13.89 59.94 -20.90
CA THR A 7 -14.52 60.06 -19.55
C THR A 7 -15.77 59.16 -19.36
N ASP A 8 -15.71 58.42 -18.24
CA ASP A 8 -16.72 58.20 -17.20
C ASP A 8 -18.03 57.40 -17.37
N ALA A 9 -18.04 56.30 -16.61
CA ALA A 9 -18.96 55.97 -15.49
C ALA A 9 -20.22 55.08 -15.70
N LYS A 10 -20.10 53.89 -15.07
CA LYS A 10 -21.08 53.11 -14.28
C LYS A 10 -22.39 52.62 -14.90
N SER A 11 -22.56 51.28 -14.92
CA SER A 11 -23.70 50.61 -14.27
C SER A 11 -23.43 49.12 -14.03
N ASP A 12 -23.86 48.64 -12.87
CA ASP A 12 -23.78 47.26 -12.38
C ASP A 12 -24.73 46.27 -13.09
N ALA A 13 -24.38 44.98 -12.94
CA ALA A 13 -25.22 43.78 -12.92
C ALA A 13 -25.61 43.08 -14.25
N GLU A 14 -25.02 41.89 -14.46
CA GLU A 14 -25.64 40.56 -14.77
C GLU A 14 -24.56 39.64 -15.40
N ARG A 15 -24.03 38.65 -14.65
CA ARG A 15 -24.36 37.21 -14.68
C ARG A 15 -24.14 36.59 -16.08
N ASP A 16 -22.93 36.07 -16.31
CA ASP A 16 -22.59 34.63 -16.36
C ASP A 16 -23.15 33.90 -17.58
N GLU A 17 -22.27 33.56 -18.52
CA GLU A 17 -22.30 32.29 -19.26
C GLU A 17 -21.00 32.16 -20.10
N SER A 18 -20.39 30.97 -20.03
CA SER A 18 -19.21 30.47 -20.77
C SER A 18 -17.85 30.57 -20.06
N ILE A 19 -17.67 29.76 -19.01
CA ILE A 19 -16.34 29.22 -18.69
C ILE A 19 -16.10 28.04 -19.63
N ASP A 20 -15.13 28.23 -20.53
CA ASP A 20 -14.60 27.23 -21.43
C ASP A 20 -13.87 26.14 -20.63
N TYR A 21 -14.36 24.90 -20.68
CA TYR A 21 -13.77 23.73 -20.03
C TYR A 21 -12.70 23.05 -20.92
N ASN A 22 -11.93 23.81 -21.70
CA ASN A 22 -10.73 23.33 -22.36
C ASN A 22 -9.48 23.74 -21.58
N MET A 23 -9.22 23.07 -20.45
CA MET A 23 -7.84 22.89 -19.99
C MET A 23 -7.20 21.80 -20.85
N GLY A 24 -6.67 22.23 -21.99
CA GLY A 24 -5.77 21.43 -22.80
C GLY A 24 -4.54 21.10 -21.97
N TRP A 25 -4.41 19.83 -21.60
CA TRP A 25 -3.13 19.29 -21.18
C TRP A 25 -2.23 19.33 -22.42
N ASP A 26 -1.27 20.24 -22.43
CA ASP A 26 -0.20 20.22 -23.43
C ASP A 26 0.44 18.83 -23.42
N GLU A 27 0.43 18.17 -24.59
CA GLU A 27 1.07 16.89 -24.83
C GLU A 27 2.57 17.03 -24.55
N VAL A 28 3.01 16.55 -23.39
CA VAL A 28 4.43 16.33 -23.13
C VAL A 28 4.87 15.12 -23.97
N GLN A 29 5.43 15.40 -25.14
CA GLN A 29 6.08 14.44 -26.01
C GLN A 29 7.47 14.04 -25.47
N GLU A 30 7.58 12.82 -24.97
CA GLU A 30 8.41 11.71 -25.47
C GLU A 30 8.48 10.65 -24.35
N GLU A 31 7.68 9.60 -24.47
CA GLU A 31 7.77 8.47 -23.53
C GLU A 31 9.19 7.87 -23.56
N PRO A 32 9.82 7.60 -22.41
CA PRO A 32 11.10 6.93 -22.39
C PRO A 32 10.93 5.55 -23.03
N LYS A 33 11.52 5.36 -24.21
CA LYS A 33 11.58 4.07 -24.91
C LYS A 33 12.10 3.03 -23.93
N ARG A 34 11.24 2.06 -23.57
CA ARG A 34 11.56 0.97 -22.65
C ARG A 34 12.90 0.34 -23.05
N ILE A 35 13.90 0.43 -22.17
CA ILE A 35 15.19 -0.23 -22.38
C ILE A 35 14.94 -1.74 -22.21
N PRO A 36 15.30 -2.61 -23.18
CA PRO A 36 15.09 -4.04 -23.05
C PRO A 36 15.76 -4.61 -21.79
N CYS A 37 15.04 -5.45 -21.04
CA CYS A 37 15.51 -6.07 -19.79
C CYS A 37 16.86 -6.81 -19.91
N ALA A 38 17.21 -7.26 -21.12
CA ALA A 38 18.49 -7.90 -21.39
C ALA A 38 19.71 -7.00 -21.12
N LEU A 39 19.55 -5.67 -21.11
CA LEU A 39 20.65 -4.72 -20.91
C LEU A 39 20.81 -4.22 -19.47
N LYS A 40 19.72 -4.21 -18.68
CA LYS A 40 19.69 -3.54 -17.37
C LYS A 40 19.88 -4.49 -16.17
N GLY A 41 19.68 -5.80 -16.38
CA GLY A 41 19.60 -6.76 -15.28
C GLY A 41 18.36 -6.53 -14.41
N PRO A 42 18.09 -7.40 -13.42
CA PRO A 42 16.94 -7.24 -12.54
C PRO A 42 17.14 -6.08 -11.57
N PHE A 43 16.10 -5.28 -11.35
CA PHE A 43 16.15 -4.18 -10.38
C PHE A 43 16.17 -4.70 -8.94
N VAL A 44 17.00 -4.07 -8.11
CA VAL A 44 17.21 -4.47 -6.71
C VAL A 44 16.94 -3.34 -5.70
N ASN A 45 17.07 -2.08 -6.11
CA ASN A 45 16.81 -0.92 -5.24
C ASN A 45 15.36 -0.50 -5.38
N LEU A 46 14.50 -0.85 -4.41
CA LEU A 46 13.06 -0.63 -4.48
C LEU A 46 12.53 0.10 -3.25
N VAL A 47 11.59 1.00 -3.51
CA VAL A 47 10.80 1.68 -2.49
C VAL A 47 9.33 1.32 -2.69
N LEU A 48 8.71 0.65 -1.72
CA LEU A 48 7.26 0.52 -1.68
C LEU A 48 6.69 1.59 -0.76
N LEU A 49 5.92 2.51 -1.33
CA LEU A 49 5.19 3.52 -0.58
C LEU A 49 3.98 2.91 0.10
N ARG A 50 3.78 3.30 1.35
CA ARG A 50 2.63 2.86 2.13
C ARG A 50 1.36 3.34 1.44
N THR A 51 0.38 2.45 1.38
CA THR A 51 -1.02 2.73 1.05
C THR A 51 -1.83 1.70 1.82
N HIS A 52 -2.59 2.16 2.81
CA HIS A 52 -3.34 1.24 3.67
C HIS A 52 -4.55 0.66 2.94
N ARG A 53 -4.87 -0.62 3.18
CA ARG A 53 -6.09 -1.31 2.66
C ARG A 53 -6.20 -1.37 1.12
N THR A 54 -5.07 -1.24 0.42
CA THR A 54 -4.96 -1.31 -1.05
C THR A 54 -4.31 -2.61 -1.56
N GLY A 55 -4.02 -3.59 -0.68
CA GLY A 55 -3.28 -4.80 -1.05
C GLY A 55 -1.76 -4.69 -0.90
N SER A 56 -1.26 -3.56 -0.40
CA SER A 56 0.16 -3.30 -0.13
C SER A 56 0.85 -4.36 0.75
N GLY A 57 0.14 -5.03 1.67
CA GLY A 57 0.70 -6.13 2.47
C GLY A 57 1.09 -7.37 1.63
N THR A 58 0.33 -7.69 0.60
CA THR A 58 0.64 -8.78 -0.34
C THR A 58 1.85 -8.42 -1.21
N LEU A 59 1.89 -7.17 -1.71
CA LEU A 59 3.02 -6.66 -2.47
C LEU A 59 4.29 -6.58 -1.62
N ALA A 60 4.19 -6.15 -0.35
CA ALA A 60 5.29 -6.17 0.60
C ALA A 60 5.85 -7.58 0.79
N ASN A 61 5.00 -8.60 0.90
CA ASN A 61 5.45 -10.00 0.97
C ASN A 61 6.27 -10.40 -0.27
N ILE A 62 5.81 -10.04 -1.48
CA ILE A 62 6.55 -10.27 -2.73
C ILE A 62 7.95 -9.63 -2.65
N LEU A 63 8.03 -8.35 -2.27
CA LEU A 63 9.31 -7.64 -2.16
C LEU A 63 10.22 -8.20 -1.07
N TYR A 64 9.66 -8.59 0.09
CA TYR A 64 10.41 -9.24 1.16
C TYR A 64 11.01 -10.57 0.71
N ARG A 65 10.24 -11.39 -0.02
CA ARG A 65 10.74 -12.66 -0.56
C ARG A 65 11.82 -12.44 -1.61
N TYR A 66 11.61 -11.51 -2.53
CA TYR A 66 12.60 -11.20 -3.56
C TYR A 66 13.92 -10.76 -2.94
N GLY A 67 13.88 -9.83 -1.98
CA GLY A 67 15.09 -9.41 -1.28
C GLY A 67 15.73 -10.49 -0.43
N ASP A 68 14.94 -11.36 0.20
CA ASP A 68 15.45 -12.48 1.02
C ASP A 68 16.19 -13.53 0.17
N LEU A 69 15.65 -13.83 -1.02
CA LEU A 69 16.21 -14.77 -2.00
C LEU A 69 17.48 -14.23 -2.69
N ASN A 70 17.58 -12.92 -2.85
CA ASN A 70 18.71 -12.25 -3.50
C ASN A 70 19.69 -11.59 -2.51
N ASP A 71 19.55 -11.87 -1.21
CA ASP A 71 20.38 -11.33 -0.12
C ASP A 71 20.54 -9.80 -0.14
N LEU A 72 19.44 -9.11 -0.40
CA LEU A 72 19.39 -7.65 -0.41
C LEU A 72 19.30 -7.07 1.01
N ASP A 73 19.80 -5.83 1.16
CA ASP A 73 19.78 -5.10 2.41
C ASP A 73 18.43 -4.39 2.62
N PHE A 74 17.82 -4.61 3.78
CA PHE A 74 16.51 -4.07 4.14
C PHE A 74 16.61 -2.89 5.11
N ALA A 75 15.93 -1.79 4.81
CA ALA A 75 15.61 -0.77 5.80
C ALA A 75 14.52 -1.32 6.73
N LEU A 76 14.91 -1.89 7.87
CA LEU A 76 13.95 -2.40 8.86
C LEU A 76 13.57 -1.31 9.87
N PRO A 77 12.29 -1.20 10.28
CA PRO A 77 11.89 -0.19 11.27
C PRO A 77 12.42 -0.56 12.66
N LYS A 78 12.46 0.40 13.59
CA LYS A 78 12.83 0.17 15.01
C LYS A 78 11.86 -0.77 15.72
N GLN A 79 12.34 -1.63 16.62
CA GLN A 79 11.52 -2.70 17.24
C GLN A 79 10.15 -2.30 17.83
N LYS A 80 9.95 -1.05 18.24
CA LYS A 80 8.68 -0.55 18.81
C LYS A 80 7.68 -0.03 17.77
N SER A 81 8.05 0.00 16.49
CA SER A 81 7.18 0.39 15.38
C SER A 81 7.45 -0.54 14.20
N TYR A 82 6.40 -1.11 13.61
CA TYR A 82 6.52 -1.97 12.43
C TYR A 82 6.28 -1.19 11.13
N ASP A 83 6.01 0.10 11.24
CA ASP A 83 5.41 0.99 10.25
C ASP A 83 6.13 2.35 10.18
N PHE A 84 7.40 2.41 10.61
CA PHE A 84 8.22 3.64 10.61
C PHE A 84 7.56 4.85 11.27
N TYR A 85 6.91 4.62 12.42
CA TYR A 85 6.18 5.62 13.20
C TYR A 85 5.10 6.34 12.39
N TRP A 86 4.42 5.62 11.50
CA TRP A 86 3.17 6.10 10.91
C TRP A 86 2.26 6.65 12.02
N PRO A 87 1.69 7.85 11.87
CA PRO A 87 1.43 8.59 10.63
C PRO A 87 2.52 9.56 10.16
N LEU A 88 3.68 9.62 10.81
CA LEU A 88 4.69 10.60 10.45
C LEU A 88 5.24 10.32 9.04
N HIS A 89 5.61 11.38 8.32
CA HIS A 89 6.37 11.22 7.09
C HIS A 89 7.65 10.44 7.39
N PHE A 90 8.06 9.57 6.46
CA PHE A 90 9.25 8.75 6.68
C PHE A 90 10.47 9.61 7.03
N ASN A 91 11.21 9.15 8.04
CA ASN A 91 12.47 9.72 8.45
C ASN A 91 13.52 8.60 8.64
N PRO A 92 14.80 8.77 8.23
CA PRO A 92 15.80 7.73 8.35
C PRO A 92 16.13 7.37 9.80
N SER A 93 15.78 8.24 10.76
CA SER A 93 15.88 7.95 12.19
C SER A 93 14.92 6.85 12.66
N TYR A 94 13.91 6.50 11.87
CA TYR A 94 12.95 5.43 12.15
C TYR A 94 13.46 4.04 11.76
N VAL A 95 14.53 4.00 10.97
CA VAL A 95 15.21 2.76 10.57
C VAL A 95 16.14 2.29 11.69
N ASP A 96 16.12 0.99 11.95
CA ASP A 96 17.00 0.32 12.89
C ASP A 96 18.35 0.02 12.23
N LYS A 97 19.23 1.02 12.27
CA LYS A 97 20.52 1.03 11.54
C LYS A 97 21.46 -0.13 11.89
N LYS A 98 21.23 -0.88 12.97
CA LYS A 98 22.04 -2.08 13.30
C LYS A 98 21.92 -3.20 12.26
N TYR A 99 20.86 -3.17 11.45
CA TYR A 99 20.63 -4.13 10.36
C TYR A 99 21.17 -3.63 9.01
N LEU A 100 21.86 -2.49 8.99
CA LEU A 100 22.51 -1.93 7.81
C LEU A 100 24.02 -1.93 8.00
N ASN A 101 24.77 -2.34 6.98
CA ASN A 101 26.23 -2.37 6.99
C ASN A 101 26.87 -1.01 6.65
N SER A 102 26.31 0.09 7.19
CA SER A 102 26.71 1.48 6.87
C SER A 102 26.59 1.86 5.39
N THR A 103 25.91 1.04 4.59
CA THR A 103 25.55 1.28 3.19
C THR A 103 24.09 1.69 3.08
N ALA A 104 23.73 2.30 1.94
CA ALA A 104 22.33 2.54 1.61
C ALA A 104 21.61 1.18 1.43
N PRO A 105 20.38 1.04 1.94
CA PRO A 105 19.61 -0.19 1.77
C PRO A 105 19.15 -0.35 0.33
N ASN A 106 18.88 -1.59 -0.07
CA ASN A 106 18.21 -1.89 -1.33
C ASN A 106 16.70 -1.74 -1.20
N LEU A 107 16.10 -2.10 -0.06
CA LEU A 107 14.65 -2.19 0.10
C LEU A 107 14.14 -1.31 1.23
N LEU A 108 13.26 -0.36 0.90
CA LEU A 108 12.42 0.38 1.85
C LEU A 108 10.95 0.06 1.58
N ILE A 109 10.32 -0.69 2.47
CA ILE A 109 8.98 -1.26 2.22
C ILE A 109 7.97 -0.63 3.18
N ASN A 110 6.84 -0.15 2.65
CA ASN A 110 5.71 0.40 3.40
C ASN A 110 6.03 1.64 4.24
N ALA A 111 6.86 2.54 3.70
CA ALA A 111 7.12 3.85 4.29
C ALA A 111 6.11 4.90 3.81
N ARG A 112 5.65 5.79 4.70
CA ARG A 112 4.84 6.96 4.31
C ARG A 112 5.67 7.89 3.43
N TYR A 113 5.11 8.38 2.33
CA TYR A 113 5.88 9.13 1.34
C TYR A 113 6.47 10.42 1.92
N SER A 114 7.75 10.63 1.62
CA SER A 114 8.54 11.80 2.02
C SER A 114 9.64 11.97 0.99
N PRO A 115 9.38 12.70 -0.13
CA PRO A 115 10.20 12.64 -1.33
C PRO A 115 11.67 12.95 -1.06
N ASP A 116 11.97 14.12 -0.48
CA ASP A 116 13.34 14.56 -0.19
C ASP A 116 14.08 13.59 0.74
N THR A 117 13.34 13.09 1.74
CA THR A 117 13.93 12.26 2.78
C THR A 117 14.24 10.87 2.27
N ILE A 118 13.32 10.26 1.52
CA ILE A 118 13.54 8.93 0.92
C ILE A 118 14.62 9.02 -0.15
N ALA A 119 14.60 10.04 -1.01
CA ALA A 119 15.62 10.26 -2.04
C ALA A 119 17.03 10.46 -1.44
N SER A 120 17.14 11.07 -0.27
CA SER A 120 18.43 11.21 0.43
C SER A 120 18.92 9.92 1.10
N PHE A 121 18.01 8.97 1.36
CA PHE A 121 18.29 7.75 2.12
C PHE A 121 18.53 6.53 1.23
N MET A 122 17.79 6.45 0.12
CA MET A 122 17.86 5.36 -0.85
C MET A 122 18.88 5.65 -1.96
N PRO A 123 19.41 4.62 -2.66
CA PRO A 123 20.20 4.81 -3.87
C PRO A 123 19.48 5.65 -4.94
N LYS A 124 20.23 6.42 -5.74
CA LYS A 124 19.66 7.33 -6.75
C LYS A 124 18.88 6.62 -7.86
N ASP A 125 19.17 5.34 -8.10
CA ASP A 125 18.53 4.48 -9.09
C ASP A 125 17.39 3.63 -8.49
N SER A 126 16.86 4.04 -7.33
CA SER A 126 15.75 3.34 -6.68
C SER A 126 14.45 3.49 -7.45
N TYR A 127 13.71 2.38 -7.54
CA TYR A 127 12.41 2.31 -8.21
C TYR A 127 11.27 2.42 -7.20
N TYR A 128 10.41 3.43 -7.36
CA TYR A 128 9.30 3.76 -6.47
C TYR A 128 8.01 3.12 -6.94
N ILE A 129 7.37 2.40 -6.03
CA ILE A 129 6.16 1.63 -6.28
C ILE A 129 5.10 2.07 -5.28
N ALA A 130 3.87 2.27 -5.77
CA ALA A 130 2.69 2.39 -4.94
C ALA A 130 1.59 1.46 -5.47
N VAL A 131 0.60 1.15 -4.63
CA VAL A 131 -0.60 0.44 -5.05
C VAL A 131 -1.83 1.17 -4.53
N ILE A 132 -2.72 1.55 -5.43
CA ILE A 132 -3.95 2.25 -5.08
C ILE A 132 -5.16 1.36 -5.38
N ARG A 133 -6.29 1.72 -4.79
CA ARG A 133 -7.56 1.01 -4.87
C ARG A 133 -8.67 2.03 -5.11
N LYS A 134 -9.70 1.60 -5.83
CA LYS A 134 -10.87 2.45 -6.09
C LYS A 134 -11.44 2.99 -4.77
N PRO A 135 -11.66 4.32 -4.64
CA PRO A 135 -12.05 4.94 -3.37
C PRO A 135 -13.26 4.30 -2.70
N THR A 136 -14.26 3.88 -3.48
CA THR A 136 -15.47 3.21 -2.96
C THR A 136 -15.14 1.90 -2.24
N ASN A 137 -14.32 1.06 -2.89
CA ASN A 137 -13.90 -0.24 -2.37
C ASN A 137 -12.88 -0.08 -1.24
N HIS A 138 -12.07 0.97 -1.32
CA HIS A 138 -11.10 1.32 -0.29
C HIS A 138 -11.79 1.78 0.98
N PHE A 139 -12.77 2.66 0.88
CA PHE A 139 -13.55 3.20 2.00
C PHE A 139 -14.28 2.08 2.78
N GLU A 140 -14.97 1.19 2.07
CA GLU A 140 -15.59 -0.02 2.66
C GLU A 140 -14.52 -0.85 3.40
N SER A 141 -13.37 -1.07 2.77
CA SER A 141 -12.29 -1.85 3.35
C SER A 141 -11.66 -1.20 4.58
N VAL A 142 -11.59 0.13 4.64
CA VAL A 142 -11.13 0.93 5.79
C VAL A 142 -12.14 0.83 6.93
N PHE A 143 -13.43 1.07 6.65
CA PHE A 143 -14.52 1.02 7.61
C PHE A 143 -14.50 -0.28 8.41
N TYR A 144 -14.52 -1.38 7.67
CA TYR A 144 -14.52 -2.72 8.24
C TYR A 144 -13.15 -3.16 8.75
N GLY A 145 -12.08 -2.78 8.05
CA GLY A 145 -10.71 -3.19 8.37
C GLY A 145 -10.17 -2.64 9.66
N TYR A 146 -10.63 -1.44 10.03
CA TYR A 146 -10.30 -0.80 11.29
C TYR A 146 -11.40 -0.92 12.34
N GLN A 147 -12.40 -1.78 12.11
CA GLN A 147 -13.48 -2.05 13.06
C GLN A 147 -14.24 -0.79 13.45
N ILE A 148 -14.48 0.10 12.47
CA ILE A 148 -15.21 1.35 12.69
C ILE A 148 -16.67 1.03 13.06
N ASP A 149 -17.23 -0.03 12.49
CA ASP A 149 -18.52 -0.60 12.88
C ASP A 149 -18.59 -0.94 14.37
N ASP A 150 -17.61 -1.67 14.89
CA ASP A 150 -17.53 -2.02 16.31
C ASP A 150 -17.35 -0.76 17.18
N LEU A 151 -16.46 0.14 16.75
CA LEU A 151 -16.15 1.41 17.44
C LEU A 151 -17.39 2.30 17.59
N LEU A 152 -18.23 2.33 16.56
CA LEU A 152 -19.48 3.09 16.53
C LEU A 152 -20.65 2.33 17.17
N GLY A 153 -20.42 1.14 17.74
CA GLY A 153 -21.44 0.34 18.40
C GLY A 153 -22.50 -0.20 17.45
N MET A 154 -22.13 -0.48 16.20
CA MET A 154 -23.07 -0.87 15.13
C MET A 154 -23.31 -2.39 15.04
N ASN A 155 -22.99 -3.14 16.10
CA ASN A 155 -23.06 -4.60 16.16
C ASN A 155 -24.47 -5.19 15.95
N ASN A 156 -25.51 -4.37 16.13
CA ASN A 156 -26.92 -4.79 15.98
C ASN A 156 -27.48 -4.54 14.57
N TYR A 157 -26.72 -3.91 13.68
CA TYR A 157 -27.13 -3.70 12.29
C TYR A 157 -26.80 -4.94 11.47
N SER A 158 -27.71 -5.34 10.59
CA SER A 158 -27.41 -6.38 9.60
C SER A 158 -26.31 -5.91 8.66
N ASP A 159 -26.38 -4.63 8.24
CA ASP A 159 -25.42 -3.98 7.37
C ASP A 159 -24.96 -2.66 8.03
N PRO A 160 -23.88 -2.71 8.84
CA PRO A 160 -23.34 -1.52 9.49
C PRO A 160 -22.86 -0.46 8.51
N PHE A 161 -22.36 -0.86 7.34
CA PHE A 161 -21.82 0.07 6.36
C PHE A 161 -22.93 0.88 5.68
N ASP A 162 -23.99 0.23 5.20
CA ASP A 162 -25.15 0.94 4.65
C ASP A 162 -25.76 1.90 5.67
N ALA A 163 -25.98 1.42 6.90
CA ALA A 163 -26.49 2.24 7.99
C ALA A 163 -25.61 3.47 8.24
N PHE A 164 -24.28 3.30 8.25
CA PHE A 164 -23.34 4.41 8.42
C PHE A 164 -23.45 5.44 7.29
N LEU A 165 -23.52 4.99 6.03
CA LEU A 165 -23.61 5.87 4.86
C LEU A 165 -24.87 6.75 4.87
N THR A 166 -25.96 6.29 5.48
CA THR A 166 -27.19 7.11 5.59
C THR A 166 -27.01 8.34 6.48
N LYS A 167 -26.26 8.23 7.58
CA LYS A 167 -26.14 9.29 8.60
C LYS A 167 -24.74 9.35 9.23
N PRO A 168 -23.67 9.50 8.44
CA PRO A 168 -22.29 9.35 8.91
C PRO A 168 -21.92 10.37 9.99
N LYS A 169 -22.36 11.63 9.82
CA LYS A 169 -22.12 12.70 10.81
C LYS A 169 -22.77 12.39 12.16
N GLN A 170 -23.95 11.77 12.16
CA GLN A 170 -24.67 11.49 13.40
C GLN A 170 -23.94 10.42 14.22
N TYR A 171 -23.53 9.31 13.59
CA TYR A 171 -22.80 8.25 14.29
C TYR A 171 -21.47 8.75 14.86
N LEU A 172 -20.73 9.55 14.09
CA LEU A 172 -19.46 10.11 14.55
C LEU A 172 -19.65 11.12 15.69
N LEU A 173 -20.62 12.03 15.59
CA LEU A 173 -20.90 12.97 16.68
C LEU A 173 -21.33 12.24 17.94
N GLN A 174 -22.17 11.20 17.82
CA GLN A 174 -22.58 10.39 18.94
C GLN A 174 -21.38 9.75 19.64
N TYR A 175 -20.46 9.15 18.88
CA TYR A 175 -19.21 8.60 19.42
C TYR A 175 -18.38 9.67 20.15
N LEU A 176 -18.18 10.83 19.53
CA LEU A 176 -17.43 11.94 20.14
C LEU A 176 -18.07 12.52 21.41
N HIS A 177 -19.38 12.45 21.54
CA HIS A 177 -20.09 12.91 22.74
C HIS A 177 -20.00 11.91 23.90
N GLN A 178 -19.78 10.62 23.60
CA GLN A 178 -19.72 9.55 24.60
C GLN A 178 -18.31 9.36 25.16
N GLU A 179 -17.26 9.68 24.40
CA GLU A 179 -15.86 9.56 24.83
C GLU A 179 -15.35 10.85 25.51
N PRO A 180 -14.74 10.78 26.70
CA PRO A 180 -14.12 11.95 27.33
C PRO A 180 -12.92 12.44 26.51
N ARG A 181 -12.85 13.76 26.23
CA ARG A 181 -11.67 14.39 25.63
C ARG A 181 -10.46 14.13 26.54
N PHE A 182 -9.46 13.39 26.05
CA PHE A 182 -8.21 13.21 26.78
C PHE A 182 -7.50 14.55 26.95
N ASP A 183 -7.22 14.90 28.20
CA ASP A 183 -6.49 16.11 28.59
C ASP A 183 -4.98 15.91 28.35
N ILE A 184 -4.33 16.87 27.68
CA ILE A 184 -2.97 16.76 27.09
C ILE A 184 -1.85 16.81 28.16
N ASN A 185 -2.17 16.80 29.46
CA ASN A 185 -1.15 16.79 30.51
C ASN A 185 -0.54 15.40 30.73
N ILE A 186 0.53 15.18 29.98
CA ILE A 186 1.55 14.14 30.09
C ILE A 186 1.89 13.81 31.55
N ASN A 187 1.63 12.56 31.94
CA ASN A 187 2.45 11.79 32.89
C ASN A 187 2.16 10.28 32.77
N MET A 188 2.37 9.70 31.59
CA MET A 188 2.37 8.24 31.42
C MET A 188 3.79 7.67 31.62
N VAL A 189 4.29 7.76 32.85
CA VAL A 189 5.32 6.85 33.37
C VAL A 189 4.77 6.26 34.65
N LYS A 190 3.95 5.21 34.49
CA LYS A 190 3.79 4.09 35.43
C LYS A 190 2.68 3.19 34.88
N ASN A 191 2.99 1.90 34.75
CA ASN A 191 2.09 0.79 34.42
C ASN A 191 1.95 0.41 32.94
N VAL A 192 3.09 0.10 32.30
CA VAL A 192 3.17 -0.55 30.98
C VAL A 192 2.97 -2.08 31.06
N HIS A 193 2.81 -2.68 32.25
CA HIS A 193 2.85 -4.13 32.40
C HIS A 193 1.51 -4.88 32.32
N THR A 194 0.38 -4.19 32.11
CA THR A 194 -0.95 -4.84 32.02
C THR A 194 -1.77 -4.46 30.78
N ALA A 195 -1.26 -3.60 29.90
CA ALA A 195 -1.95 -3.21 28.69
C ALA A 195 -1.78 -4.30 27.61
N THR A 196 -2.89 -4.96 27.25
CA THR A 196 -2.94 -5.86 26.10
C THR A 196 -2.59 -5.13 24.81
N ARG A 197 -2.04 -5.85 23.84
CA ARG A 197 -1.67 -5.33 22.50
C ARG A 197 -2.79 -4.53 21.80
N TRP A 198 -4.05 -4.78 22.18
CA TRP A 198 -5.25 -4.07 21.74
C TRP A 198 -5.36 -2.64 22.31
N THR A 199 -5.06 -2.41 23.59
CA THR A 199 -5.18 -1.09 24.25
C THR A 199 -4.14 -0.08 23.76
N ILE A 200 -2.96 -0.55 23.32
CA ILE A 200 -1.92 0.32 22.75
C ILE A 200 -2.25 0.73 21.31
N ARG A 201 -2.81 -0.18 20.49
CA ARG A 201 -3.34 0.16 19.15
C ARG A 201 -4.54 1.10 19.26
N HIS A 202 -5.44 0.86 20.22
CA HIS A 202 -6.54 1.77 20.52
C HIS A 202 -6.02 3.14 20.95
N SER A 203 -5.06 3.24 21.87
CA SER A 203 -4.57 4.53 22.38
C SER A 203 -3.83 5.38 21.33
N LEU A 204 -3.12 4.75 20.38
CA LEU A 204 -2.45 5.45 19.27
C LEU A 204 -3.44 5.87 18.17
N MET A 205 -4.47 5.05 17.90
CA MET A 205 -5.58 5.41 17.01
C MET A 205 -6.44 6.53 17.63
N LEU A 206 -6.63 6.52 18.95
CA LEU A 206 -7.36 7.54 19.72
C LEU A 206 -6.60 8.86 19.84
N HIS A 207 -5.26 8.85 19.97
CA HIS A 207 -4.45 10.08 19.83
C HIS A 207 -4.59 10.68 18.42
N TRP A 208 -4.70 9.82 17.40
CA TRP A 208 -5.04 10.21 16.04
C TRP A 208 -6.37 10.94 15.97
N PHE A 209 -7.43 10.31 16.51
CA PHE A 209 -8.76 10.91 16.56
C PHE A 209 -8.74 12.23 17.32
N ALA A 210 -8.08 12.29 18.48
CA ALA A 210 -8.02 13.45 19.37
C ALA A 210 -7.30 14.67 18.79
N ASP A 211 -6.13 14.52 18.18
CA ASP A 211 -5.40 15.64 17.55
C ASP A 211 -6.06 16.08 16.22
N LEU A 212 -6.79 15.19 15.55
CA LEU A 212 -7.66 15.51 14.42
C LEU A 212 -8.99 16.17 14.82
N MET A 213 -9.38 16.17 16.10
CA MET A 213 -10.71 16.66 16.55
C MET A 213 -10.90 18.19 16.46
N ASN A 214 -9.87 18.95 16.08
CA ASN A 214 -10.05 20.36 15.68
C ASN A 214 -10.43 20.51 14.19
N LEU A 215 -10.51 19.42 13.43
CA LEU A 215 -10.84 19.36 12.01
C LEU A 215 -12.02 18.39 11.77
N ASN A 216 -12.84 18.69 10.76
CA ASN A 216 -14.06 17.98 10.39
C ASN A 216 -13.86 16.44 10.43
N VAL A 217 -14.61 15.69 11.24
CA VAL A 217 -14.40 14.23 11.46
C VAL A 217 -14.44 13.41 10.16
N MET A 218 -15.19 13.88 9.16
CA MET A 218 -15.17 13.31 7.80
C MET A 218 -13.79 13.38 7.13
N SER A 219 -13.02 14.44 7.41
CA SER A 219 -11.67 14.62 6.85
C SER A 219 -10.65 13.57 7.32
N ALA A 220 -10.87 12.99 8.51
CA ALA A 220 -10.02 11.93 9.07
C ALA A 220 -10.28 10.55 8.44
N LEU A 221 -11.49 10.34 7.90
CA LEU A 221 -11.88 9.12 7.20
C LEU A 221 -11.75 9.24 5.67
N SER A 222 -11.55 10.46 5.18
CA SER A 222 -11.42 10.74 3.75
C SER A 222 -9.99 10.70 3.25
N SER A 223 -9.82 10.22 2.02
CA SER A 223 -8.58 10.32 1.23
C SER A 223 -7.34 9.71 1.91
N GLY A 224 -7.50 8.48 2.42
CA GLY A 224 -6.45 7.78 3.15
C GLY A 224 -5.25 7.38 2.29
N GLN A 225 -5.45 7.16 0.99
CA GLN A 225 -4.35 6.78 0.09
C GLN A 225 -3.47 7.98 -0.21
N MET A 226 -4.09 9.12 -0.50
CA MET A 226 -3.40 10.39 -0.72
C MET A 226 -2.69 10.86 0.56
N PHE A 227 -3.24 10.57 1.75
CA PHE A 227 -2.56 10.80 3.02
C PHE A 227 -1.23 10.04 3.13
N ASP A 228 -1.27 8.74 2.80
CA ASP A 228 -0.10 7.87 2.88
C ASP A 228 0.95 8.24 1.82
N LEU A 229 0.47 8.72 0.66
CA LEU A 229 1.28 9.33 -0.39
C LEU A 229 1.69 10.77 -0.07
N GLY A 230 1.45 11.29 1.13
CA GLY A 230 2.12 12.47 1.66
C GLY A 230 1.37 13.80 1.53
N LEU A 231 0.17 13.84 0.93
CA LEU A 231 -0.63 15.07 0.92
C LEU A 231 -1.18 15.35 2.32
N GLN A 232 -1.24 16.63 2.68
CA GLN A 232 -1.84 17.06 3.94
C GLN A 232 -3.35 17.22 3.79
N HIS A 233 -4.10 16.82 4.82
CA HIS A 233 -5.57 16.84 4.84
C HIS A 233 -6.21 18.20 4.47
N LYS A 234 -5.55 19.32 4.78
CA LYS A 234 -6.05 20.67 4.45
C LYS A 234 -6.24 20.89 2.95
N TYR A 235 -5.61 20.08 2.10
CA TYR A 235 -5.67 20.19 0.65
C TYR A 235 -6.65 19.20 -0.01
N TYR A 236 -7.35 18.35 0.76
CA TYR A 236 -8.21 17.30 0.18
C TYR A 236 -9.44 17.80 -0.57
N ASN A 237 -9.78 19.08 -0.40
CA ASN A 237 -10.88 19.74 -1.10
C ASN A 237 -10.41 20.91 -1.97
N ASP A 238 -9.09 21.02 -2.20
CA ASP A 238 -8.50 22.05 -3.06
C ASP A 238 -8.10 21.41 -4.39
N PRO A 239 -8.91 21.56 -5.47
CA PRO A 239 -8.67 20.88 -6.72
C PRO A 239 -7.33 21.26 -7.37
N VAL A 240 -6.90 22.52 -7.23
CA VAL A 240 -5.63 23.01 -7.80
C VAL A 240 -4.45 22.34 -7.10
N MET A 241 -4.52 22.22 -5.77
CA MET A 241 -3.47 21.56 -5.00
C MET A 241 -3.46 20.04 -5.22
N ILE A 242 -4.62 19.41 -5.38
CA ILE A 242 -4.74 17.98 -5.69
C ILE A 242 -4.10 17.67 -7.05
N GLU A 243 -4.48 18.42 -8.09
CA GLU A 243 -3.98 18.23 -9.45
C GLU A 243 -2.47 18.43 -9.52
N LYS A 244 -1.97 19.51 -8.91
CA LYS A 244 -0.53 19.76 -8.81
C LYS A 244 0.19 18.60 -8.12
N TYR A 245 -0.31 18.14 -6.99
CA TYR A 245 0.34 17.06 -6.23
C TYR A 245 0.30 15.72 -6.97
N ILE A 246 -0.77 15.43 -7.71
CA ILE A 246 -0.84 14.26 -8.59
C ILE A 246 0.24 14.33 -9.68
N GLY A 247 0.47 15.52 -10.25
CA GLY A 247 1.59 15.77 -11.16
C GLY A 247 2.94 15.45 -10.51
N ASP A 248 3.19 15.99 -9.31
CA ASP A 248 4.42 15.71 -8.54
C ASP A 248 4.58 14.19 -8.27
N LEU A 249 3.50 13.49 -7.93
CA LEU A 249 3.52 12.03 -7.73
C LEU A 249 3.83 11.28 -9.04
N ALA A 250 3.27 11.71 -10.17
CA ALA A 250 3.49 11.09 -11.46
C ALA A 250 4.94 11.22 -11.95
N GLU A 251 5.62 12.31 -11.58
CA GLU A 251 7.03 12.52 -11.90
C GLU A 251 7.98 11.72 -11.01
N ASN A 252 7.59 11.47 -9.75
CA ASN A 252 8.49 10.89 -8.73
C ASN A 252 8.17 9.44 -8.34
N ILE A 253 7.07 8.86 -8.82
CA ILE A 253 6.71 7.46 -8.61
C ILE A 253 6.75 6.72 -9.93
N ASP A 254 7.68 5.77 -10.07
CA ASP A 254 7.89 5.04 -11.32
C ASP A 254 6.70 4.16 -11.73
N LEU A 255 6.02 3.54 -10.75
CA LEU A 255 4.88 2.68 -11.01
C LEU A 255 3.82 2.70 -9.91
N VAL A 256 2.60 3.08 -10.30
CA VAL A 256 1.39 2.95 -9.47
C VAL A 256 0.56 1.78 -9.99
N LEU A 257 0.35 0.78 -9.12
CA LEU A 257 -0.45 -0.41 -9.38
C LEU A 257 -1.92 -0.19 -8.99
N ILE A 258 -2.83 -0.89 -9.66
CA ILE A 258 -4.27 -0.81 -9.39
C ILE A 258 -4.76 -2.13 -8.79
N MET A 259 -5.28 -2.06 -7.56
CA MET A 259 -5.74 -3.23 -6.81
C MET A 259 -6.88 -3.99 -7.51
N GLU A 260 -7.76 -3.31 -8.22
CA GLU A 260 -8.82 -3.92 -9.03
C GLU A 260 -8.29 -4.81 -10.16
N TYR A 261 -7.06 -4.55 -10.62
CA TYR A 261 -6.37 -5.27 -11.70
C TYR A 261 -5.03 -5.82 -11.18
N PHE A 262 -5.05 -6.47 -10.01
CA PHE A 262 -3.84 -6.85 -9.28
C PHE A 262 -2.94 -7.83 -10.06
N ASP A 263 -3.51 -8.80 -10.79
CA ASP A 263 -2.71 -9.75 -11.58
C ASP A 263 -2.01 -9.05 -12.75
N GLU A 264 -2.73 -8.19 -13.47
CA GLU A 264 -2.18 -7.35 -14.54
C GLU A 264 -1.11 -6.40 -13.99
N SER A 265 -1.36 -5.81 -12.81
CA SER A 265 -0.43 -4.96 -12.08
C SER A 265 0.87 -5.70 -11.75
N LEU A 266 0.81 -6.95 -11.29
CA LEU A 266 2.00 -7.74 -10.97
C LEU A 266 2.79 -8.17 -12.21
N VAL A 267 2.12 -8.47 -13.32
CA VAL A 267 2.82 -8.74 -14.60
C VAL A 267 3.49 -7.48 -15.13
N LEU A 268 2.83 -6.32 -15.02
CA LEU A 268 3.44 -5.04 -15.37
C LEU A 268 4.67 -4.76 -14.49
N LEU A 269 4.55 -4.92 -13.17
CA LEU A 269 5.66 -4.79 -12.22
C LEU A 269 6.82 -5.72 -12.57
N LYS A 270 6.54 -7.00 -12.82
CA LYS A 270 7.54 -7.99 -13.25
C LYS A 270 8.33 -7.49 -14.47
N ARG A 271 7.62 -6.96 -15.48
CA ARG A 271 8.25 -6.48 -16.72
C ARG A 271 9.08 -5.22 -16.50
N GLU A 272 8.60 -4.27 -15.70
CA GLU A 272 9.35 -3.04 -15.38
C GLU A 272 10.60 -3.33 -14.56
N LEU A 273 10.53 -4.26 -13.61
CA LEU A 273 11.65 -4.63 -12.74
C LEU A 273 12.57 -5.70 -13.33
N CYS A 274 12.24 -6.21 -14.53
CA CYS A 274 12.96 -7.30 -15.18
C CYS A 274 13.08 -8.57 -14.30
N TRP A 275 11.97 -8.91 -13.64
CA TRP A 275 11.83 -10.09 -12.79
C TRP A 275 11.22 -11.28 -13.54
N ASP A 276 11.26 -12.44 -12.90
CA ASP A 276 10.59 -13.65 -13.37
C ASP A 276 9.16 -13.76 -12.81
N LEU A 277 8.32 -14.59 -13.44
CA LEU A 277 6.95 -14.82 -12.95
C LEU A 277 6.95 -15.41 -11.53
N ASP A 278 8.00 -16.16 -11.21
CA ASP A 278 8.20 -16.85 -9.94
C ASP A 278 8.48 -15.88 -8.80
N ASP A 279 9.01 -14.69 -9.11
CA ASP A 279 9.25 -13.65 -8.12
C ASP A 279 7.94 -13.03 -7.63
N VAL A 280 6.94 -12.92 -8.53
CA VAL A 280 5.69 -12.19 -8.29
C VAL A 280 4.47 -13.07 -7.95
N VAL A 281 4.64 -14.38 -7.80
CA VAL A 281 3.54 -15.24 -7.30
C VAL A 281 3.10 -14.80 -5.90
N TYR A 282 1.85 -15.03 -5.51
CA TYR A 282 1.38 -14.51 -4.23
C TYR A 282 0.23 -15.32 -3.64
N PHE A 283 0.06 -15.18 -2.33
CA PHE A 283 -1.19 -15.50 -1.65
C PHE A 283 -1.84 -14.21 -1.18
N LYS A 284 -3.18 -14.20 -1.17
CA LYS A 284 -3.95 -13.02 -0.75
C LYS A 284 -3.86 -12.88 0.76
N LEU A 285 -2.98 -11.98 1.23
CA LEU A 285 -2.82 -11.67 2.65
C LEU A 285 -3.81 -10.59 3.10
N ASN A 286 -4.24 -10.67 4.37
CA ASN A 286 -5.17 -9.73 5.01
C ASN A 286 -6.49 -9.55 4.23
N GLN A 287 -6.90 -10.59 3.50
CA GLN A 287 -8.19 -10.62 2.82
C GLN A 287 -9.31 -10.79 3.86
N ARG A 288 -10.35 -9.96 3.80
CA ARG A 288 -11.53 -10.14 4.64
C ARG A 288 -12.36 -11.33 4.16
N SER A 289 -12.92 -12.08 5.11
CA SER A 289 -13.83 -13.20 4.82
C SER A 289 -15.02 -12.74 3.97
N PRO A 290 -15.47 -13.53 2.98
CA PRO A 290 -16.69 -13.24 2.22
C PRO A 290 -17.92 -13.06 3.11
N GLU A 291 -17.96 -13.72 4.27
CA GLU A 291 -19.05 -13.60 5.27
C GLU A 291 -19.16 -12.19 5.84
N TYR A 292 -18.07 -11.43 5.81
CA TYR A 292 -18.00 -10.05 6.27
C TYR A 292 -17.81 -9.07 5.10
N LYS A 293 -17.97 -9.53 3.85
CA LYS A 293 -18.06 -8.69 2.66
C LYS A 293 -19.53 -8.49 2.35
N GLU A 294 -20.15 -7.53 3.03
CA GLU A 294 -21.48 -7.06 2.66
C GLU A 294 -21.36 -5.74 1.92
N THR A 295 -21.67 -5.74 0.62
CA THR A 295 -22.72 -4.92 -0.03
C THR A 295 -22.53 -4.75 -1.54
N ASN A 296 -23.66 -4.75 -2.26
CA ASN A 296 -23.77 -4.07 -3.54
C ASN A 296 -23.98 -2.58 -3.26
N ILE A 297 -22.89 -1.81 -3.17
CA ILE A 297 -22.94 -0.35 -2.99
C ILE A 297 -23.76 0.27 -4.14
N THR A 298 -24.81 1.02 -3.81
CA THR A 298 -25.65 1.70 -4.80
C THR A 298 -24.87 2.81 -5.50
N ASP A 299 -25.28 3.22 -6.70
CA ASP A 299 -24.59 4.29 -7.42
C ASP A 299 -24.66 5.63 -6.69
N GLN A 300 -25.75 5.89 -5.95
CA GLN A 300 -25.86 7.06 -5.07
C GLN A 300 -24.81 7.05 -3.96
N GLN A 301 -24.62 5.90 -3.29
CA GLN A 301 -23.58 5.76 -2.27
C GLN A 301 -22.17 5.87 -2.86
N LYS A 302 -21.94 5.36 -4.08
CA LYS A 302 -20.65 5.54 -4.76
C LYS A 302 -20.33 7.01 -4.99
N MET A 303 -21.30 7.79 -5.47
CA MET A 303 -21.13 9.24 -5.64
C MET A 303 -20.83 9.93 -4.32
N GLN A 304 -21.60 9.63 -3.28
CA GLN A 304 -21.41 10.19 -1.93
C GLN A 304 -20.02 9.87 -1.35
N ILE A 305 -19.55 8.62 -1.47
CA ILE A 305 -18.20 8.22 -1.02
C ILE A 305 -17.14 8.93 -1.85
N SER A 306 -17.34 9.07 -3.17
CA SER A 306 -16.40 9.78 -4.05
C SER A 306 -16.28 11.25 -3.68
N GLU A 307 -17.40 11.91 -3.36
CA GLU A 307 -17.42 13.31 -2.90
C GLU A 307 -16.63 13.50 -1.61
N TRP A 308 -16.75 12.56 -0.65
CA TRP A 308 -15.97 12.62 0.57
C TRP A 308 -14.49 12.35 0.35
N ASN A 309 -14.15 11.55 -0.66
CA ASN A 309 -12.78 11.11 -0.95
C ASN A 309 -12.25 11.79 -2.22
N ASN A 310 -12.49 13.10 -2.37
CA ASN A 310 -12.17 13.83 -3.60
C ASN A 310 -10.71 13.66 -4.06
N ALA A 311 -9.75 13.79 -3.14
CA ALA A 311 -8.34 13.62 -3.48
C ALA A 311 -7.99 12.17 -3.90
N ASP A 312 -8.52 11.15 -3.22
CA ASP A 312 -8.33 9.75 -3.62
C ASP A 312 -9.05 9.41 -4.93
N ALA A 313 -10.19 10.05 -5.22
CA ALA A 313 -10.91 9.90 -6.47
C ALA A 313 -10.11 10.46 -7.65
N ALA A 314 -9.63 11.69 -7.54
CA ALA A 314 -8.75 12.29 -8.54
C ALA A 314 -7.45 11.48 -8.74
N LEU A 315 -6.85 11.01 -7.64
CA LEU A 315 -5.68 10.12 -7.67
C LEU A 315 -5.95 8.85 -8.47
N TYR A 316 -7.06 8.17 -8.16
CA TYR A 316 -7.44 6.93 -8.82
C TYR A 316 -7.74 7.14 -10.30
N ASP A 317 -8.50 8.18 -10.65
CA ASP A 317 -8.87 8.46 -12.04
C ASP A 317 -7.62 8.73 -12.91
N PHE A 318 -6.67 9.52 -12.40
CA PHE A 318 -5.42 9.80 -13.07
C PHE A 318 -4.58 8.52 -13.26
N PHE A 319 -4.30 7.79 -12.17
CA PHE A 319 -3.40 6.63 -12.24
C PHE A 319 -4.04 5.39 -12.89
N ASN A 320 -5.38 5.26 -12.85
CA ASN A 320 -6.07 4.23 -13.64
C ASN A 320 -5.91 4.50 -15.14
N LYS A 321 -5.99 5.77 -15.58
CA LYS A 321 -5.72 6.14 -16.98
C LYS A 321 -4.28 5.84 -17.38
N THR A 322 -3.30 6.26 -16.58
CA THR A 322 -1.87 5.99 -16.89
C THR A 322 -1.53 4.51 -16.85
N PHE A 323 -2.16 3.75 -15.96
CA PHE A 323 -2.05 2.28 -15.90
C PHE A 323 -2.52 1.62 -17.19
N TRP A 324 -3.71 1.99 -17.69
CA TRP A 324 -4.22 1.44 -18.95
C TRP A 324 -3.40 1.86 -20.16
N ASN A 325 -2.85 3.08 -20.17
CA ASN A 325 -1.89 3.50 -21.19
C ASN A 325 -0.66 2.57 -21.19
N LYS A 326 -0.05 2.32 -20.02
CA LYS A 326 1.10 1.40 -19.87
C LYS A 326 0.78 -0.03 -20.31
N ILE A 327 -0.43 -0.53 -20.04
CA ILE A 327 -0.88 -1.85 -20.51
C ILE A 327 -1.07 -1.86 -22.03
N SER A 328 -1.69 -0.82 -22.59
CA SER A 328 -1.94 -0.73 -24.04
C SER A 328 -0.64 -0.68 -24.86
N ALA A 329 0.45 -0.19 -24.26
CA ALA A 329 1.78 -0.18 -24.84
C ALA A 329 2.51 -1.54 -24.75
N GLN A 330 1.98 -2.53 -24.05
CA GLN A 330 2.58 -3.86 -23.97
C GLN A 330 2.35 -4.66 -25.26
N ASP A 331 3.24 -5.60 -25.52
CA ASP A 331 3.08 -6.55 -26.62
C ASP A 331 1.98 -7.60 -26.32
N GLN A 332 1.62 -8.37 -27.35
CA GLN A 332 0.53 -9.36 -27.32
C GLN A 332 0.75 -10.50 -26.30
N THR A 333 1.97 -10.72 -25.83
CA THR A 333 2.28 -11.79 -24.85
C THR A 333 1.94 -11.39 -23.42
N PHE A 334 1.63 -10.11 -23.14
CA PHE A 334 1.31 -9.63 -21.80
C PHE A 334 0.17 -10.42 -21.13
N TYR A 335 -0.97 -10.56 -21.81
CA TYR A 335 -2.11 -11.31 -21.25
C TYR A 335 -1.87 -12.82 -21.18
N GLN A 336 -0.92 -13.34 -21.96
CA GLN A 336 -0.46 -14.73 -21.81
C GLN A 336 0.32 -14.89 -20.50
N GLU A 337 1.17 -13.93 -20.14
CA GLU A 337 1.86 -13.89 -18.85
C GLU A 337 0.89 -13.74 -17.67
N VAL A 338 -0.15 -12.90 -17.80
CA VAL A 338 -1.22 -12.78 -16.79
C VAL A 338 -1.91 -14.12 -16.58
N THR A 339 -2.23 -14.83 -17.67
CA THR A 339 -2.85 -16.15 -17.59
C THR A 339 -1.90 -17.17 -16.94
N LYS A 340 -0.61 -17.14 -17.27
CA LYS A 340 0.41 -18.00 -16.63
C LYS A 340 0.54 -17.72 -15.13
N LEU A 341 0.55 -16.45 -14.72
CA LEU A 341 0.59 -16.03 -13.32
C LEU A 341 -0.61 -16.61 -12.56
N ARG A 342 -1.82 -16.38 -13.06
CA ARG A 342 -3.07 -16.91 -12.47
C ARG A 342 -3.03 -18.43 -12.30
N ASN A 343 -2.61 -19.15 -13.33
CA ASN A 343 -2.50 -20.60 -13.29
C ASN A 343 -1.48 -21.07 -12.23
N LYS A 344 -0.33 -20.39 -12.14
CA LYS A 344 0.71 -20.72 -11.16
C LYS A 344 0.25 -20.44 -9.73
N VAL A 345 -0.37 -19.29 -9.48
CA VAL A 345 -0.97 -18.95 -8.18
C VAL A 345 -2.02 -19.98 -7.78
N ASN A 346 -2.95 -20.33 -8.68
CA ASN A 346 -3.97 -21.33 -8.42
C ASN A 346 -3.38 -22.72 -8.12
N SER A 347 -2.29 -23.09 -8.78
CA SER A 347 -1.58 -24.36 -8.50
C SER A 347 -0.97 -24.35 -7.11
N LEU A 348 -0.26 -23.26 -6.76
CA LEU A 348 0.36 -23.09 -5.45
C LEU A 348 -0.68 -23.04 -4.32
N GLU A 349 -1.83 -22.40 -4.52
CA GLU A 349 -2.90 -22.38 -3.53
C GLU A 349 -3.41 -23.80 -3.24
N LYS A 350 -3.66 -24.62 -4.27
CA LYS A 350 -4.11 -26.01 -4.11
C LYS A 350 -3.08 -26.91 -3.42
N GLU A 351 -1.80 -26.63 -3.61
CA GLU A 351 -0.70 -27.41 -3.06
C GLU A 351 -0.38 -27.01 -1.61
N CYS A 352 -0.24 -25.71 -1.37
CA CYS A 352 0.21 -25.15 -0.10
C CYS A 352 -0.92 -25.04 0.94
N ILE A 353 -2.12 -24.62 0.53
CA ILE A 353 -3.18 -24.21 1.47
C ILE A 353 -4.02 -25.42 1.86
N HIS A 354 -4.06 -25.71 3.17
CA HIS A 354 -4.93 -26.73 3.74
C HIS A 354 -6.32 -26.18 4.04
N THR A 355 -6.36 -25.10 4.81
CA THR A 355 -7.61 -24.43 5.23
C THR A 355 -7.43 -22.92 5.20
N LEU A 356 -8.53 -22.23 4.93
CA LEU A 356 -8.66 -20.78 5.13
C LEU A 356 -9.61 -20.59 6.32
N GLU A 357 -9.12 -19.96 7.38
CA GLU A 357 -9.87 -19.77 8.62
C GLU A 357 -10.16 -18.29 8.83
N THR A 358 -11.40 -17.94 9.17
CA THR A 358 -11.72 -16.55 9.52
C THR A 358 -11.29 -16.26 10.95
N ASN A 359 -10.41 -15.28 11.13
CA ASN A 359 -10.09 -14.73 12.44
C ASN A 359 -11.32 -13.96 12.95
N ARG A 360 -11.91 -14.42 14.06
CA ARG A 360 -13.14 -13.86 14.62
C ARG A 360 -12.96 -12.45 15.18
N ASP A 361 -11.76 -12.12 15.62
CA ASP A 361 -11.47 -10.80 16.19
C ASP A 361 -11.31 -9.75 15.09
N THR A 362 -10.80 -10.12 13.91
CA THR A 362 -10.49 -9.16 12.83
C THR A 362 -11.34 -9.29 11.57
N GLY A 363 -12.06 -10.40 11.41
CA GLY A 363 -12.76 -10.79 10.19
C GLY A 363 -11.83 -11.15 9.01
N GLU A 364 -10.52 -11.24 9.24
CA GLU A 364 -9.53 -11.58 8.20
C GLU A 364 -9.39 -13.08 8.00
N MET A 365 -9.17 -13.51 6.75
CA MET A 365 -8.80 -14.88 6.42
C MET A 365 -7.34 -15.16 6.80
N GLU A 366 -7.12 -16.24 7.53
CA GLU A 366 -5.82 -16.81 7.84
C GLU A 366 -5.57 -18.06 7.01
N ILE A 367 -4.38 -18.14 6.44
CA ILE A 367 -3.95 -19.28 5.63
C ILE A 367 -3.27 -20.30 6.53
N LYS A 368 -3.79 -21.54 6.57
CA LYS A 368 -3.12 -22.68 7.20
C LYS A 368 -2.51 -23.57 6.12
N LEU A 369 -1.25 -23.94 6.31
CA LEU A 369 -0.49 -24.73 5.33
C LEU A 369 -0.70 -26.24 5.51
N ASN A 370 -0.61 -26.98 4.40
CA ASN A 370 -0.66 -28.43 4.39
C ASN A 370 0.73 -29.05 4.64
N GLU A 371 1.22 -28.98 5.88
CA GLU A 371 2.60 -29.32 6.23
C GLU A 371 3.05 -30.73 5.79
N HIS A 372 2.11 -31.68 5.65
CA HIS A 372 2.38 -33.08 5.32
C HIS A 372 2.37 -33.38 3.81
N ARG A 373 1.81 -32.47 3.00
CA ARG A 373 1.60 -32.69 1.55
C ARG A 373 2.44 -31.78 0.67
N ILE A 374 3.08 -30.76 1.25
CA ILE A 374 3.93 -29.83 0.50
C ILE A 374 5.23 -30.53 0.11
N PRO A 375 5.53 -30.68 -1.21
CA PRO A 375 6.83 -31.10 -1.70
C PRO A 375 7.95 -30.25 -1.08
N ASN A 376 9.08 -30.89 -0.74
CA ASN A 376 10.21 -30.20 -0.11
C ASN A 376 10.70 -28.96 -0.89
N MET A 377 10.59 -28.99 -2.23
CA MET A 377 10.96 -27.90 -3.14
C MET A 377 10.16 -26.62 -2.87
N ASN A 378 8.84 -26.76 -2.67
CA ASN A 378 7.92 -25.63 -2.51
C ASN A 378 7.69 -25.24 -1.05
N LYS A 379 8.18 -26.04 -0.09
CA LYS A 379 7.99 -25.81 1.34
C LYS A 379 8.41 -24.41 1.79
N TYR A 380 9.61 -23.98 1.43
CA TYR A 380 10.09 -22.64 1.75
C TYR A 380 9.19 -21.56 1.14
N LEU A 381 8.85 -21.69 -0.14
CA LEU A 381 8.01 -20.72 -0.82
C LEU A 381 6.62 -20.62 -0.17
N CYS A 382 5.92 -21.75 0.03
CA CYS A 382 4.63 -21.80 0.74
C CYS A 382 4.70 -21.14 2.12
N GLU A 383 5.72 -21.46 2.92
CA GLU A 383 5.92 -20.88 4.26
C GLU A 383 6.16 -19.37 4.22
N LYS A 384 6.89 -18.86 3.22
CA LYS A 384 7.16 -17.43 3.09
C LYS A 384 5.97 -16.64 2.56
N MET A 385 5.19 -17.21 1.64
CA MET A 385 4.03 -16.54 1.07
C MET A 385 2.92 -16.28 2.10
N THR A 386 2.88 -17.00 3.22
CA THR A 386 1.88 -16.80 4.29
C THR A 386 2.32 -15.79 5.36
N LEU A 387 3.58 -15.36 5.37
CA LEU A 387 4.08 -14.42 6.37
C LEU A 387 3.51 -13.02 6.17
N LYS A 388 2.77 -12.54 7.17
CA LYS A 388 2.43 -11.11 7.31
C LYS A 388 3.69 -10.27 7.56
N GLU A 389 3.61 -8.98 7.25
CA GLU A 389 4.72 -8.00 7.35
C GLU A 389 5.49 -8.07 8.68
N GLU A 390 4.78 -8.01 9.82
CA GLU A 390 5.40 -8.08 11.15
C GLU A 390 6.21 -9.37 11.37
N SER A 391 5.67 -10.50 10.91
CA SER A 391 6.31 -11.82 11.00
C SER A 391 7.52 -11.90 10.08
N TYR A 392 7.44 -11.32 8.88
CA TYR A 392 8.56 -11.29 7.93
C TYR A 392 9.70 -10.41 8.44
N ILE A 393 9.41 -9.22 8.96
CA ILE A 393 10.41 -8.35 9.61
C ILE A 393 11.08 -9.09 10.77
N SER A 394 10.30 -9.77 11.61
CA SER A 394 10.83 -10.57 12.72
C SER A 394 11.75 -11.70 12.25
N TYR A 395 11.38 -12.38 11.15
CA TYR A 395 12.22 -13.37 10.50
C TYR A 395 13.54 -12.77 9.98
N LEU A 396 13.51 -11.64 9.28
CA LEU A 396 14.72 -10.97 8.75
C LEU A 396 15.67 -10.55 9.87
N ARG A 397 15.14 -9.98 10.96
CA ARG A 397 15.93 -9.64 12.16
C ARG A 397 16.62 -10.88 12.75
N LYS A 398 15.92 -12.02 12.80
CA LYS A 398 16.47 -13.29 13.28
C LYS A 398 17.55 -13.82 12.32
N LYS A 399 17.30 -13.81 10.99
CA LYS A 399 18.27 -14.21 9.95
C LYS A 399 19.57 -13.40 10.08
N TYR A 400 19.46 -12.08 10.22
CA TYR A 400 20.63 -11.20 10.38
C TYR A 400 21.42 -11.49 11.67
N ASN A 401 20.73 -11.64 12.81
CA ASN A 401 21.39 -11.94 14.08
C ASN A 401 22.11 -13.30 14.08
N LEU A 402 21.64 -14.26 13.29
CA LEU A 402 22.33 -15.54 13.09
C LEU A 402 23.60 -15.33 12.23
N LYS A 403 23.51 -14.54 11.14
CA LYS A 403 24.69 -14.17 10.32
C LYS A 403 25.80 -13.51 11.17
N LEU A 404 25.44 -12.69 12.17
CA LEU A 404 26.42 -12.05 13.08
C LEU A 404 27.02 -12.97 14.14
N LYS A 405 26.35 -14.07 14.50
CA LYS A 405 26.81 -14.97 15.56
C LYS A 405 27.80 -16.04 15.07
N GLU A 406 27.92 -16.24 13.77
CA GLU A 406 28.69 -17.34 13.19
C GLU A 406 29.59 -16.87 12.03
N ASP A 407 30.90 -16.84 12.28
CA ASP A 407 31.98 -16.86 11.27
C ASP A 407 32.02 -18.19 10.47
N SER A 408 30.88 -18.84 10.26
CA SER A 408 30.78 -20.16 9.65
C SER A 408 30.16 -20.06 8.27
N GLU A 409 31.01 -19.93 7.26
CA GLU A 409 30.71 -20.23 5.85
C GLU A 409 29.94 -21.55 5.67
N ARG A 410 30.07 -22.48 6.63
CA ARG A 410 29.46 -23.80 6.63
C ARG A 410 27.94 -23.79 6.85
N LEU A 411 27.43 -22.91 7.72
CA LEU A 411 25.98 -22.77 7.96
C LEU A 411 25.32 -21.89 6.90
N ARG A 412 26.07 -20.91 6.40
CA ARG A 412 25.73 -20.16 5.19
C ARG A 412 25.54 -21.14 4.01
N ASN A 413 26.54 -21.97 3.73
CA ASN A 413 26.46 -23.00 2.69
C ASN A 413 25.38 -24.05 2.98
N TRP A 414 25.11 -24.44 4.23
CA TRP A 414 24.01 -25.36 4.56
C TRP A 414 22.62 -24.74 4.33
N PHE A 415 22.43 -23.46 4.69
CA PHE A 415 21.18 -22.72 4.48
C PHE A 415 20.95 -22.46 2.99
N TYR A 416 22.00 -22.11 2.23
CA TYR A 416 21.94 -21.94 0.77
C TYR A 416 21.90 -23.26 -0.01
N GLU A 417 22.54 -24.35 0.43
CA GLU A 417 22.39 -25.67 -0.20
C GLU A 417 20.95 -26.18 -0.06
N LYS A 418 20.30 -25.91 1.08
CA LYS A 418 18.88 -26.21 1.29
C LYS A 418 17.95 -25.39 0.39
N LEU A 419 18.31 -24.15 0.05
CA LEU A 419 17.55 -23.26 -0.85
C LEU A 419 17.86 -23.52 -2.34
N ASN A 420 19.11 -23.83 -2.70
CA ASN A 420 19.57 -24.02 -4.09
C ASN A 420 19.35 -25.44 -4.62
N LYS A 421 19.24 -26.47 -3.76
CA LYS A 421 18.75 -27.78 -4.21
C LYS A 421 17.37 -27.71 -4.86
N ALA A 422 16.56 -26.69 -4.49
CA ALA A 422 15.26 -26.47 -5.08
C ALA A 422 15.28 -25.79 -6.46
N ARG A 423 16.41 -25.25 -6.91
CA ARG A 423 16.54 -24.53 -8.20
C ARG A 423 17.34 -25.32 -9.25
N LEU A 424 18.22 -26.22 -8.82
CA LEU A 424 19.08 -27.00 -9.72
C LEU A 424 18.38 -28.24 -10.33
N GLU A 425 17.35 -28.79 -9.68
CA GLU A 425 16.61 -29.95 -10.20
C GLU A 425 15.73 -29.63 -11.43
N ASP A 426 15.42 -28.36 -11.69
CA ASP A 426 14.72 -27.90 -12.92
C ASP A 426 15.65 -27.72 -14.13
N SER A 427 16.96 -27.61 -13.91
CA SER A 427 17.93 -27.51 -15.02
C SER A 427 18.32 -28.88 -15.60
N GLN A 428 18.05 -29.96 -14.88
CA GLN A 428 18.38 -31.34 -15.29
C GLN A 428 17.17 -32.11 -15.86
N SER A 429 15.95 -31.58 -15.76
CA SER A 429 14.73 -32.21 -16.29
C SER A 429 14.28 -31.69 -17.67
N LEU A 430 14.94 -30.66 -18.21
CA LEU A 430 14.76 -30.15 -19.59
C LEU A 430 15.91 -30.52 -20.54
N GLY A 431 16.80 -31.41 -20.12
CA GLY A 431 17.88 -31.94 -20.92
C GLY A 431 17.76 -33.44 -21.14
N LEU A 432 16.79 -33.86 -21.97
CA LEU A 432 16.85 -35.04 -22.85
C LEU A 432 15.72 -35.00 -23.88
#